data_AF-A0AAD9IG23-F1
#
_entry.id   AF-A0AAD9IG23-F1
#
_cell.length_a   1.000
_cell.length_b   1.000
_cell.length_c   1.000
_cell.angle_alpha   90.00
_cell.angle_beta   90.00
_cell.angle_gamma   90.00
#
_symmetry.space_group_name_H-M   'P 1'
#
loop_
_entity.id
_entity.type
_entity.pdbx_description
1 polymer ?
#
loop_
_entity_poly.entity_id
_entity_poly.type
_entity_poly.pdbx_seq_one_letter_code
_entity_poly.pdbx_strand_id
1 'polypeptide(L)'
;MSKRYGSDSNGDRGAAKVSRYDETSRPGSRKGGARGALIMYKESEPLSDLASAFERDGGAEPLEIRVPAHCLTSNNRHVRARQLWGCDVYTQDSDMVAVLMHCGYWSLFLAHPPAAVAEARMLVKTLPSQACYPSVARNNIRSRAWAAPVSGCSFAVERAWLVLRSGQTLDLAPNLDGLPAPAPTFAPAHYERIHTRASGGHARNRAVQEVSIVFNLVHEPWVKYTLGAIADRGLRRHEWTSALMINTTLYLESHSHRFELTRVPSVVEEAAAAETDALPAESQKEPAAPAPEDRYQFSRCAAPEPWQRMKALGVPLPDDHVTVLYPDLTWEELRWAQQGVHIRDRFFQLVRLRFVPNAAPVAS
;
A
#
# COMPACT_ATOMS: atom_id res chain seq x y z
N MET A 1 97.20 24.50 5.17
CA MET A 1 96.02 25.32 5.56
C MET A 1 94.96 24.43 6.21
N SER A 2 94.07 25.01 7.03
CA SER A 2 92.83 24.47 7.65
C SER A 2 92.34 23.07 7.22
N LYS A 3 92.18 22.10 8.13
CA LYS A 3 91.14 21.94 9.19
C LYS A 3 89.84 21.27 8.68
N ARG A 4 89.45 20.19 9.39
CA ARG A 4 88.06 19.84 9.83
C ARG A 4 87.03 19.50 8.73
N TYR A 5 85.95 18.75 8.96
CA TYR A 5 85.48 17.71 9.90
C TYR A 5 83.95 17.65 9.64
N GLY A 6 83.37 16.45 9.66
CA GLY A 6 81.90 16.24 9.67
C GLY A 6 81.20 16.32 8.31
N SER A 7 80.01 15.75 8.12
CA SER A 7 79.31 14.70 8.91
C SER A 7 77.98 14.38 8.22
N ASP A 8 77.83 13.16 7.69
CA ASP A 8 76.60 12.59 7.10
C ASP A 8 76.88 11.09 6.86
N SER A 9 75.94 10.14 6.78
CA SER A 9 74.50 10.10 7.10
C SER A 9 74.07 8.61 7.14
N ASN A 10 72.81 8.32 7.50
CA ASN A 10 72.10 7.03 7.33
C ASN A 10 72.62 5.76 8.06
N GLY A 11 71.67 4.92 8.51
CA GLY A 11 71.99 3.63 9.14
C GLY A 11 70.78 2.97 9.83
N ASP A 12 69.76 2.60 9.05
CA ASP A 12 68.65 1.76 9.51
C ASP A 12 69.10 0.32 9.85
N ARG A 13 68.24 -0.42 10.57
CA ARG A 13 68.23 -1.87 10.88
C ARG A 13 68.95 -2.35 12.14
N GLY A 14 68.13 -2.83 13.08
CA GLY A 14 67.89 -4.28 13.08
C GLY A 14 68.30 -5.10 14.31
N ALA A 15 67.28 -5.46 15.11
CA ALA A 15 67.08 -6.75 15.79
C ALA A 15 68.02 -7.22 16.93
N ALA A 16 67.39 -7.51 18.08
CA ALA A 16 67.82 -8.60 18.96
C ALA A 16 66.64 -9.22 19.76
N LYS A 17 66.38 -10.52 19.50
CA LYS A 17 65.98 -11.62 20.42
C LYS A 17 64.82 -11.34 21.43
N VAL A 18 63.61 -11.91 21.35
CA VAL A 18 63.12 -13.32 21.24
C VAL A 18 63.08 -14.11 22.58
N SER A 19 61.93 -14.76 22.84
CA SER A 19 61.63 -15.79 23.86
C SER A 19 61.40 -15.28 25.31
N ARG A 20 60.37 -15.70 26.07
CA ARG A 20 59.56 -16.96 26.06
C ARG A 20 58.10 -16.73 26.56
N TYR A 21 57.16 -17.54 26.05
CA TYR A 21 55.94 -18.17 26.63
C TYR A 21 55.57 -17.82 28.11
N ASP A 22 54.32 -17.77 28.58
CA ASP A 22 52.98 -18.14 28.03
C ASP A 22 51.85 -17.41 28.84
N GLU A 23 50.52 -17.59 28.73
CA GLU A 23 49.66 -18.56 28.03
C GLU A 23 48.28 -17.98 27.59
N THR A 24 47.48 -18.84 26.97
CA THR A 24 46.03 -18.86 26.62
C THR A 24 44.96 -17.93 27.24
N SER A 25 43.99 -17.59 26.37
CA SER A 25 42.52 -17.61 26.62
C SER A 25 41.83 -16.54 27.49
N ARG A 26 41.47 -15.42 26.84
CA ARG A 26 40.14 -14.79 27.01
C ARG A 26 39.58 -14.36 25.64
N PRO A 27 38.33 -14.68 25.27
CA PRO A 27 37.76 -14.30 23.98
C PRO A 27 37.61 -12.78 23.89
N GLY A 28 38.10 -12.20 22.79
CA GLY A 28 38.20 -10.76 22.64
C GLY A 28 36.84 -10.05 22.62
N SER A 29 36.74 -8.97 23.40
CA SER A 29 35.76 -7.92 23.13
C SER A 29 35.90 -7.48 21.67
N ARG A 30 34.86 -7.67 20.86
CA ARG A 30 34.84 -7.19 19.48
C ARG A 30 35.01 -5.68 19.52
N LYS A 31 36.19 -5.19 19.07
CA LYS A 31 36.47 -3.77 18.93
C LYS A 31 35.31 -3.12 18.18
N GLY A 32 34.68 -2.12 18.80
CA GLY A 32 33.65 -1.34 18.13
C GLY A 32 34.21 -0.72 16.87
N GLY A 33 33.54 -0.92 15.74
CA GLY A 33 33.83 -0.17 14.52
C GLY A 33 33.74 1.33 14.80
N ALA A 34 34.51 2.12 14.05
CA ALA A 34 34.48 3.57 14.18
C ALA A 34 33.03 4.06 14.06
N ARG A 35 32.54 4.77 15.08
CA ARG A 35 31.24 5.42 15.00
C ARG A 35 31.42 6.63 14.09
N GLY A 36 30.74 6.61 12.94
CA GLY A 36 30.62 7.78 12.06
C GLY A 36 30.06 8.97 12.85
N ALA A 37 30.28 10.18 12.34
CA ALA A 37 29.83 11.39 13.03
C ALA A 37 28.31 11.37 13.25
N LEU A 38 27.91 11.64 14.49
CA LEU A 38 26.53 11.49 14.95
C LEU A 38 25.80 12.84 14.91
N ILE A 39 24.70 12.90 14.17
CA ILE A 39 23.79 14.05 14.08
C ILE A 39 22.50 13.72 14.83
N MET A 40 22.05 14.63 15.68
CA MET A 40 20.75 14.52 16.36
C MET A 40 19.70 15.28 15.54
N TYR A 41 18.71 14.57 15.00
CA TYR A 41 17.60 15.21 14.31
C TYR A 41 16.74 16.00 15.29
N LYS A 42 16.29 17.18 14.84
CA LYS A 42 15.26 17.99 15.50
C LYS A 42 14.27 18.46 14.44
N GLU A 43 12.99 18.48 14.80
CA GLU A 43 11.96 19.04 13.91
C GLU A 43 12.13 20.56 13.76
N SER A 44 11.88 21.08 12.56
CA SER A 44 12.04 22.50 12.19
C SER A 44 13.48 23.05 12.10
N GLU A 45 14.53 22.27 12.40
CA GLU A 45 15.93 22.67 12.16
C GLU A 45 16.49 22.01 10.88
N PRO A 46 17.23 22.73 10.02
CA PRO A 46 17.91 22.15 8.87
C PRO A 46 19.14 21.34 9.30
N LEU A 47 19.50 20.32 8.52
CA LEU A 47 20.63 19.43 8.81
C LEU A 47 21.93 20.00 8.24
N SER A 48 22.31 21.22 8.67
CA SER A 48 23.52 21.93 8.21
C SER A 48 24.81 21.11 8.38
N ASP A 49 24.84 20.22 9.36
CA ASP A 49 25.96 19.32 9.63
C ASP A 49 26.30 18.39 8.45
N LEU A 50 25.34 18.11 7.55
CA LEU A 50 25.56 17.33 6.33
C LEU A 50 26.50 18.07 5.35
N ALA A 51 26.27 19.36 5.14
CA ALA A 51 27.11 20.19 4.27
C ALA A 51 28.52 20.32 4.87
N SER A 52 28.62 20.65 6.16
CA SER A 52 29.90 20.76 6.87
C SER A 52 30.67 19.43 6.95
N ALA A 53 29.98 18.29 6.93
CA ALA A 53 30.63 16.99 6.81
C ALA A 53 31.16 16.76 5.38
N PHE A 54 30.33 16.97 4.37
CA PHE A 54 30.72 16.80 2.97
C PHE A 54 31.90 17.71 2.57
N GLU A 55 31.95 18.95 3.05
CA GLU A 55 33.09 19.86 2.82
C GLU A 55 34.41 19.36 3.45
N ARG A 56 34.32 18.61 4.55
CA ARG A 56 35.48 18.10 5.31
C ARG A 56 36.04 16.80 4.72
N ASP A 57 35.17 15.87 4.33
CA ASP A 57 35.56 14.49 3.97
C ASP A 57 35.07 14.03 2.58
N GLY A 58 34.37 14.87 1.83
CA GLY A 58 33.89 14.56 0.48
C GLY A 58 32.82 13.47 0.42
N GLY A 59 32.23 13.08 1.56
CA GLY A 59 31.30 11.94 1.64
C GLY A 59 31.99 10.57 1.67
N ALA A 60 33.22 10.52 2.16
CA ALA A 60 33.97 9.27 2.35
C ALA A 60 33.34 8.37 3.43
N GLU A 61 32.89 8.95 4.55
CA GLU A 61 32.35 8.23 5.71
C GLU A 61 30.84 8.51 5.90
N PRO A 62 30.01 7.49 6.19
CA PRO A 62 28.59 7.68 6.46
C PRO A 62 28.35 8.31 7.84
N LEU A 63 27.31 9.15 7.91
CA LEU A 63 26.88 9.87 9.10
C LEU A 63 25.72 9.13 9.77
N GLU A 64 25.76 8.96 11.10
CA GLU A 64 24.63 8.40 11.84
C GLU A 64 23.66 9.53 12.20
N ILE A 65 22.39 9.45 11.80
CA ILE A 65 21.35 10.39 12.22
C ILE A 65 20.38 9.70 13.16
N ARG A 66 20.18 10.27 14.36
CA ARG A 66 19.23 9.80 15.37
C ARG A 66 17.96 10.65 15.39
N VAL A 67 16.82 10.02 15.13
CA VAL A 67 15.48 10.62 15.18
C VAL A 67 14.73 10.12 16.42
N PRO A 68 14.42 10.99 17.39
CA PRO A 68 13.60 10.62 18.55
C PRO A 68 12.23 10.09 18.13
N ALA A 69 11.69 9.09 18.84
CA ALA A 69 10.42 8.46 18.46
C ALA A 69 9.27 9.48 18.29
N HIS A 70 9.19 10.52 19.13
CA HIS A 70 8.12 11.52 19.05
C HIS A 70 8.09 12.31 17.73
N CYS A 71 9.21 12.37 16.98
CA CYS A 71 9.28 12.97 15.66
C CYS A 71 8.77 12.05 14.52
N LEU A 72 8.67 10.74 14.76
CA LEU A 72 8.27 9.71 13.78
C LEU A 72 6.74 9.65 13.63
N THR A 73 6.12 10.77 13.27
CA THR A 73 4.67 10.92 13.14
C THR A 73 4.31 11.64 11.84
N SER A 74 3.18 11.25 11.24
CA SER A 74 2.57 11.97 10.11
C SER A 74 2.15 13.40 10.45
N ASN A 75 2.11 13.77 11.74
CA ASN A 75 1.84 15.14 12.20
C ASN A 75 3.04 16.09 12.12
N ASN A 76 4.26 15.57 11.93
CA ASN A 76 5.49 16.36 11.78
C ASN A 76 5.31 17.44 10.70
N ARG A 77 5.67 18.68 11.03
CA ARG A 77 5.47 19.87 10.19
C ARG A 77 6.13 19.74 8.82
N HIS A 78 7.34 19.22 8.77
CA HIS A 78 8.11 19.06 7.53
C HIS A 78 7.60 17.92 6.66
N VAL A 79 7.18 16.81 7.27
CA VAL A 79 6.47 15.71 6.58
C VAL A 79 5.20 16.25 5.92
N ARG A 80 4.38 17.02 6.67
CA ARG A 80 3.14 17.63 6.16
C ARG A 80 3.39 18.69 5.08
N ALA A 81 4.45 19.49 5.22
CA ALA A 81 4.88 20.47 4.23
C ALA A 81 5.52 19.84 2.98
N ARG A 82 5.81 18.52 3.00
CA ARG A 82 6.58 17.80 1.98
C ARG A 82 7.92 18.48 1.71
N GLN A 83 8.64 18.75 2.79
CA GLN A 83 10.03 19.24 2.78
C GLN A 83 10.95 18.09 2.39
N LEU A 84 10.89 17.73 1.10
CA LEU A 84 11.49 16.52 0.53
C LEU A 84 11.68 16.77 -0.96
N TRP A 85 12.92 16.75 -1.45
CA TRP A 85 13.26 16.93 -2.87
C TRP A 85 14.17 15.81 -3.35
N GLY A 86 13.85 15.24 -4.51
CA GLY A 86 14.60 14.12 -5.09
C GLY A 86 14.06 12.73 -4.77
N CYS A 87 14.86 11.73 -5.12
CA CYS A 87 14.47 10.33 -5.16
C CYS A 87 15.75 9.49 -5.00
N ASP A 88 15.85 8.75 -3.89
CA ASP A 88 17.00 7.93 -3.48
C ASP A 88 18.26 8.76 -3.13
N VAL A 89 18.57 9.76 -3.96
CA VAL A 89 19.40 10.91 -3.62
C VAL A 89 18.51 12.14 -3.40
N TYR A 90 18.73 12.81 -2.28
CA TYR A 90 17.94 13.94 -1.79
C TYR A 90 18.79 15.21 -1.63
N THR A 91 18.16 16.38 -1.67
CA THR A 91 18.81 17.65 -1.28
C THR A 91 19.01 17.70 0.23
N GLN A 92 20.09 18.34 0.71
CA GLN A 92 20.34 18.57 2.15
C GLN A 92 19.17 19.24 2.91
N ASP A 93 18.31 19.99 2.21
CA ASP A 93 17.15 20.67 2.78
C ASP A 93 15.98 19.71 3.11
N SER A 94 16.06 18.47 2.61
CA SER A 94 15.05 17.43 2.80
C SER A 94 15.05 16.89 4.23
N ASP A 95 13.85 16.75 4.79
CA ASP A 95 13.63 16.29 6.16
C ASP A 95 13.85 14.78 6.32
N MET A 96 14.59 14.33 7.34
CA MET A 96 14.89 12.90 7.52
C MET A 96 13.65 12.04 7.77
N VAL A 97 12.64 12.56 8.45
CA VAL A 97 11.40 11.78 8.70
C VAL A 97 10.64 11.61 7.39
N ALA A 98 10.57 12.68 6.58
CA ALA A 98 9.99 12.60 5.24
C ALA A 98 10.77 11.65 4.31
N VAL A 99 12.11 11.62 4.39
CA VAL A 99 12.95 10.69 3.64
C VAL A 99 12.76 9.24 4.10
N LEU A 100 12.78 8.95 5.41
CA LEU A 100 12.51 7.60 5.94
C LEU A 100 11.17 7.06 5.46
N MET A 101 10.14 7.92 5.46
CA MET A 101 8.80 7.57 4.97
C MET A 101 8.78 7.36 3.45
N HIS A 102 9.44 8.21 2.67
CA HIS A 102 9.53 8.08 1.22
C HIS A 102 10.31 6.84 0.77
N CYS A 103 11.40 6.49 1.46
CA CYS A 103 12.15 5.25 1.24
C CYS A 103 11.44 3.99 1.79
N GLY A 104 10.31 4.14 2.49
CA GLY A 104 9.52 3.02 3.01
C GLY A 104 10.04 2.38 4.29
N TYR A 105 11.10 2.91 4.90
CA TYR A 105 11.60 2.48 6.21
C TYR A 105 10.60 2.75 7.34
N TRP A 106 9.70 3.71 7.17
CA TRP A 106 8.66 4.04 8.15
C TRP A 106 7.31 4.32 7.48
N SER A 107 6.20 3.89 8.09
CA SER A 107 4.87 4.05 7.52
C SER A 107 4.22 5.39 7.90
N LEU A 108 3.74 6.14 6.89
CA LEU A 108 2.93 7.35 7.06
C LEU A 108 1.57 7.10 7.74
N PHE A 109 1.08 5.87 7.74
CA PHE A 109 -0.18 5.51 8.37
C PHE A 109 -0.06 5.35 9.90
N LEU A 110 1.16 5.32 10.44
CA LEU A 110 1.40 5.37 11.87
C LEU A 110 1.22 6.80 12.38
N ALA A 111 0.05 7.08 12.97
CA ALA A 111 -0.22 8.37 13.62
C ALA A 111 0.81 8.68 14.73
N HIS A 112 1.24 7.66 15.47
CA HIS A 112 2.25 7.72 16.52
C HIS A 112 3.19 6.49 16.43
N PRO A 113 4.45 6.62 16.88
CA PRO A 113 5.34 5.46 17.02
C PRO A 113 4.78 4.43 18.03
N PRO A 114 5.03 3.13 17.85
CA PRO A 114 4.75 2.13 18.89
C PRO A 114 5.51 2.46 20.18
N ALA A 115 4.87 2.27 21.34
CA ALA A 115 5.42 2.68 22.64
C ALA A 115 6.80 2.04 22.95
N ALA A 116 7.10 0.87 22.40
CA ALA A 116 8.39 0.20 22.54
C ALA A 116 9.56 0.92 21.84
N VAL A 117 9.30 1.79 20.86
CA VAL A 117 10.35 2.51 20.11
C VAL A 117 10.85 3.71 20.94
N ALA A 118 12.18 3.83 21.06
CA ALA A 118 12.85 4.98 21.67
C ALA A 118 13.28 6.00 20.60
N GLU A 119 13.87 5.52 19.50
CA GLU A 119 14.37 6.33 18.38
C GLU A 119 14.52 5.47 17.12
N ALA A 120 14.49 6.12 15.95
CA ALA A 120 15.00 5.56 14.71
C ALA A 120 16.42 6.09 14.47
N ARG A 121 17.24 5.28 13.83
CA ARG A 121 18.59 5.62 13.40
C ARG A 121 18.75 5.31 11.93
N MET A 122 19.61 6.06 11.26
CA MET A 122 19.97 5.79 9.88
C MET A 122 21.42 6.18 9.59
N LEU A 123 22.06 5.44 8.69
CA LEU A 123 23.34 5.82 8.10
C LEU A 123 23.07 6.55 6.78
N VAL A 124 23.65 7.73 6.66
CA VAL A 124 23.47 8.65 5.53
C VAL A 124 24.82 8.93 4.90
N LYS A 125 24.92 8.68 3.60
CA LYS A 125 26.09 9.04 2.80
C LYS A 125 25.85 10.38 2.12
N THR A 126 26.71 11.36 2.37
CA THR A 126 26.71 12.62 1.64
C THR A 126 27.34 12.44 0.25
N LEU A 127 26.87 13.24 -0.70
CA LEU A 127 27.18 13.13 -2.12
C LEU A 127 27.31 14.55 -2.73
N PRO A 128 28.05 14.72 -3.84
CA PRO A 128 28.06 15.99 -4.59
C PRO A 128 26.64 16.39 -5.00
N SER A 129 26.35 17.71 -5.02
CA SER A 129 25.03 18.20 -5.42
C SER A 129 24.72 17.90 -6.89
N GLN A 130 23.48 17.49 -7.16
CA GLN A 130 23.02 17.16 -8.52
C GLN A 130 22.50 18.39 -9.26
N ALA A 131 22.59 18.36 -10.60
CA ALA A 131 22.05 19.40 -11.48
C ALA A 131 20.51 19.46 -11.46
N CYS A 132 19.85 18.31 -11.23
CA CYS A 132 18.41 18.23 -11.03
C CYS A 132 18.04 17.02 -10.15
N TYR A 133 16.86 17.09 -9.54
CA TYR A 133 16.29 16.09 -8.64
C TYR A 133 14.84 15.81 -9.08
N PRO A 134 14.46 14.55 -9.36
CA PRO A 134 13.13 14.22 -9.86
C PRO A 134 12.06 14.21 -8.76
N SER A 135 10.80 14.49 -9.12
CA SER A 135 9.63 14.26 -8.27
C SER A 135 9.13 12.83 -8.46
N VAL A 136 9.10 12.05 -7.39
CA VAL A 136 8.55 10.68 -7.38
C VAL A 136 7.49 10.59 -6.29
N ALA A 137 6.49 9.74 -6.49
CA ALA A 137 5.50 9.42 -5.48
C ALA A 137 5.57 7.93 -5.14
N ARG A 138 5.88 7.62 -3.89
CA ARG A 138 5.97 6.26 -3.36
C ARG A 138 5.68 6.26 -1.87
N ASN A 139 5.25 5.12 -1.34
CA ASN A 139 4.92 4.97 0.08
C ASN A 139 3.89 5.99 0.60
N ASN A 140 3.02 6.52 -0.28
CA ASN A 140 2.02 7.57 -0.02
C ASN A 140 2.56 8.98 0.29
N ILE A 141 3.83 9.27 -0.03
CA ILE A 141 4.38 10.64 -0.08
C ILE A 141 4.97 10.93 -1.46
N ARG A 142 4.85 12.19 -1.89
CA ARG A 142 5.43 12.69 -3.14
C ARG A 142 6.56 13.66 -2.82
N SER A 143 7.77 13.34 -3.28
CA SER A 143 8.90 14.27 -3.27
C SER A 143 8.70 15.37 -4.31
N ARG A 144 9.34 16.52 -4.09
CA ARG A 144 9.34 17.66 -4.99
C ARG A 144 10.48 17.55 -6.00
N ALA A 145 10.24 18.03 -7.22
CA ALA A 145 11.32 18.21 -8.17
C ALA A 145 12.12 19.46 -7.81
N TRP A 146 13.41 19.47 -8.17
CA TRP A 146 14.27 20.65 -8.10
C TRP A 146 15.20 20.66 -9.31
N ALA A 147 15.14 21.69 -10.14
CA ALA A 147 15.84 21.75 -11.43
C ALA A 147 16.83 22.92 -11.51
N ALA A 148 17.51 23.20 -10.39
CA ALA A 148 18.56 24.20 -10.28
C ALA A 148 19.71 23.63 -9.42
N PRO A 149 20.96 24.09 -9.60
CA PRO A 149 22.06 23.71 -8.73
C PRO A 149 21.74 24.03 -7.27
N VAL A 150 21.93 23.05 -6.39
CA VAL A 150 21.84 23.24 -4.93
C VAL A 150 23.25 23.50 -4.40
N SER A 151 23.42 24.57 -3.63
CA SER A 151 24.66 24.86 -2.91
C SER A 151 24.83 23.92 -1.73
N GLY A 152 26.01 23.31 -1.56
CA GLY A 152 26.26 22.31 -0.53
C GLY A 152 26.20 20.89 -1.10
N CYS A 153 25.50 19.98 -0.42
CA CYS A 153 25.54 18.55 -0.71
C CYS A 153 24.16 17.94 -1.07
N SER A 154 24.21 16.76 -1.67
CA SER A 154 23.12 15.78 -1.64
C SER A 154 23.40 14.71 -0.58
N PHE A 155 22.43 13.84 -0.33
CA PHE A 155 22.66 12.62 0.45
C PHE A 155 21.76 11.45 0.03
N ALA A 156 22.16 10.24 0.40
CA ALA A 156 21.38 9.01 0.26
C ALA A 156 21.37 8.23 1.59
N VAL A 157 20.28 7.49 1.88
CA VAL A 157 20.16 6.66 3.08
C VAL A 157 20.61 5.23 2.77
N GLU A 158 21.70 4.79 3.39
CA GLU A 158 22.27 3.45 3.16
C GLU A 158 21.57 2.36 3.99
N ARG A 159 21.18 2.68 5.23
CA ARG A 159 20.53 1.75 6.18
C ARG A 159 19.72 2.52 7.21
N ALA A 160 18.61 1.96 7.67
CA ALA A 160 17.90 2.43 8.86
C ALA A 160 17.56 1.29 9.82
N TRP A 161 17.47 1.60 11.12
CA TRP A 161 17.07 0.66 12.17
C TRP A 161 16.38 1.40 13.33
N LEU A 162 15.58 0.68 14.11
CA LEU A 162 14.99 1.17 15.35
C LEU A 162 15.87 0.80 16.54
N VAL A 163 15.87 1.65 17.57
CA VAL A 163 16.29 1.31 18.92
C VAL A 163 15.04 1.26 19.79
N LEU A 164 14.81 0.12 20.41
CA LEU A 164 13.73 -0.08 21.37
C LEU A 164 14.14 0.43 22.76
N ARG A 165 13.16 0.74 23.62
CA ARG A 165 13.40 1.16 25.01
C ARG A 165 14.09 0.09 25.86
N SER A 166 14.04 -1.18 25.44
CA SER A 166 14.81 -2.29 26.00
C SER A 166 16.30 -2.27 25.65
N GLY A 167 16.75 -1.36 24.77
CA GLY A 167 18.09 -1.33 24.21
C GLY A 167 18.31 -2.27 23.01
N GLN A 168 17.33 -3.12 22.68
CA GLN A 168 17.37 -3.96 21.47
C GLN A 168 17.29 -3.10 20.21
N THR A 169 18.01 -3.50 19.17
CA THR A 169 17.91 -2.91 17.82
C THR A 169 17.10 -3.79 16.87
N LEU A 170 16.41 -3.16 15.92
CA LEU A 170 15.65 -3.83 14.86
C LEU A 170 15.96 -3.16 13.51
N ASP A 171 16.62 -3.87 12.60
CA ASP A 171 16.88 -3.38 11.25
C ASP A 171 15.58 -3.19 10.46
N LEU A 172 15.52 -2.12 9.67
CA LEU A 172 14.39 -1.80 8.81
C LEU A 172 14.77 -2.10 7.35
N ALA A 173 13.90 -2.81 6.64
CA ALA A 173 13.99 -2.93 5.18
C ALA A 173 13.37 -1.69 4.51
N PRO A 174 13.99 -1.14 3.46
CA PRO A 174 13.34 -0.11 2.65
C PRO A 174 12.27 -0.73 1.75
N ASN A 175 11.38 0.11 1.24
CA ASN A 175 10.50 -0.20 0.12
C ASN A 175 10.69 0.87 -0.96
N LEU A 176 11.74 0.72 -1.77
CA LEU A 176 12.15 1.72 -2.76
C LEU A 176 11.24 1.75 -3.99
N ASP A 177 10.71 0.59 -4.40
CA ASP A 177 9.64 0.45 -5.41
C ASP A 177 8.34 1.15 -4.95
N GLY A 178 8.22 1.36 -3.64
CA GLY A 178 7.08 1.93 -2.97
C GLY A 178 6.04 0.87 -2.62
N LEU A 179 5.15 1.21 -1.68
CA LEU A 179 3.86 0.53 -1.61
C LEU A 179 3.26 0.57 -3.03
N PRO A 180 2.90 -0.59 -3.62
CA PRO A 180 2.26 -0.59 -4.94
C PRO A 180 1.09 0.37 -4.85
N ALA A 181 1.08 1.38 -5.71
CA ALA A 181 0.12 2.48 -5.63
C ALA A 181 -1.27 1.85 -5.43
N PRO A 182 -1.99 2.14 -4.32
CA PRO A 182 -3.19 1.41 -3.95
C PRO A 182 -4.13 1.44 -5.15
N ALA A 183 -4.33 0.26 -5.75
CA ALA A 183 -4.41 0.09 -7.21
C ALA A 183 -5.20 1.25 -7.82
N PRO A 184 -4.54 2.18 -8.52
CA PRO A 184 -5.11 3.49 -8.80
C PRO A 184 -6.50 3.29 -9.36
N THR A 185 -7.48 3.95 -8.73
CA THR A 185 -8.76 4.25 -9.35
C THR A 185 -8.44 5.17 -10.53
N PHE A 186 -7.91 4.56 -11.60
CA PHE A 186 -7.23 5.29 -12.65
C PHE A 186 -8.23 6.24 -13.27
N ALA A 187 -7.74 7.45 -13.51
CA ALA A 187 -8.51 8.54 -14.09
C ALA A 187 -9.32 8.03 -15.29
N PRO A 188 -10.55 8.53 -15.49
CA PRO A 188 -11.40 8.05 -16.57
C PRO A 188 -10.65 8.10 -17.89
N ALA A 189 -10.82 7.04 -18.69
CA ALA A 189 -10.27 6.99 -20.04
C ALA A 189 -10.73 8.22 -20.85
N HIS A 190 -10.01 8.55 -21.91
CA HIS A 190 -10.11 9.86 -22.59
C HIS A 190 -11.51 10.22 -23.16
N TYR A 191 -12.48 9.29 -23.10
CA TYR A 191 -13.87 9.43 -23.49
C TYR A 191 -14.87 9.69 -22.33
N GLU A 192 -14.45 9.65 -21.06
CA GLU A 192 -15.34 9.75 -19.87
C GLU A 192 -15.29 11.11 -19.12
N ARG A 193 -14.74 12.17 -19.72
CA ARG A 193 -14.71 13.51 -19.09
C ARG A 193 -15.99 14.31 -19.30
N ILE A 194 -16.99 14.12 -18.44
CA ILE A 194 -18.02 15.14 -18.20
C ILE A 194 -17.54 16.06 -17.06
N HIS A 195 -16.98 17.22 -17.40
CA HIS A 195 -16.59 18.22 -16.41
C HIS A 195 -17.78 19.13 -16.05
N THR A 196 -18.54 18.78 -15.02
CA THR A 196 -19.43 19.74 -14.35
C THR A 196 -18.60 20.75 -13.56
N ARG A 197 -18.62 22.01 -14.02
CA ARG A 197 -17.83 23.13 -13.46
C ARG A 197 -18.36 23.60 -12.11
N ALA A 198 -18.15 22.82 -11.05
CA ALA A 198 -18.61 23.16 -9.69
C ALA A 198 -17.67 22.65 -8.57
N SER A 199 -16.36 22.76 -8.75
CA SER A 199 -15.36 22.43 -7.71
C SER A 199 -14.47 23.63 -7.33
N GLY A 200 -15.06 24.82 -7.31
CA GLY A 200 -14.48 26.01 -6.69
C GLY A 200 -14.54 25.92 -5.16
N GLY A 201 -13.50 25.35 -4.54
CA GLY A 201 -13.19 25.54 -3.12
C GLY A 201 -14.00 24.73 -2.11
N HIS A 202 -13.58 23.49 -1.82
CA HIS A 202 -13.90 22.76 -0.58
C HIS A 202 -12.62 22.11 0.01
N ALA A 203 -11.71 22.95 0.52
CA ALA A 203 -10.39 22.53 1.03
C ALA A 203 -10.42 21.80 2.40
N ARG A 204 -11.57 21.24 2.81
CA ARG A 204 -11.79 20.60 4.12
C ARG A 204 -12.73 19.40 4.11
N ASN A 205 -12.99 18.81 2.95
CA ASN A 205 -13.73 17.54 2.96
C ASN A 205 -12.82 16.41 3.46
N ARG A 206 -13.39 15.56 4.33
CA ARG A 206 -12.99 14.15 4.51
C ARG A 206 -12.65 13.55 3.13
N ALA A 207 -11.92 12.42 3.11
CA ALA A 207 -11.89 11.57 1.92
C ALA A 207 -13.32 11.12 1.58
N VAL A 208 -14.02 11.95 0.79
CA VAL A 208 -15.27 11.61 0.14
C VAL A 208 -14.86 10.51 -0.81
N GLN A 209 -15.28 9.30 -0.49
CA GLN A 209 -15.12 8.16 -1.37
C GLN A 209 -15.69 8.60 -2.72
N GLU A 210 -14.82 8.77 -3.71
CA GLU A 210 -15.19 9.27 -5.02
C GLU A 210 -15.98 8.17 -5.72
N VAL A 211 -17.29 8.16 -5.47
CA VAL A 211 -18.21 7.26 -6.14
C VAL A 211 -18.27 7.75 -7.58
N SER A 212 -17.41 7.18 -8.42
CA SER A 212 -17.50 7.31 -9.88
C SER A 212 -18.80 6.65 -10.33
N ILE A 213 -19.89 7.42 -10.27
CA ILE A 213 -21.17 7.04 -10.85
C ILE A 213 -20.94 6.95 -12.36
N VAL A 214 -21.11 5.75 -12.90
CA VAL A 214 -21.01 5.47 -14.32
C VAL A 214 -22.37 5.04 -14.83
N PHE A 215 -22.71 5.50 -16.02
CA PHE A 215 -24.00 5.17 -16.62
C PHE A 215 -23.95 3.76 -17.23
N ASN A 216 -24.98 2.95 -16.93
CA ASN A 216 -25.16 1.60 -17.47
C ASN A 216 -25.57 1.64 -18.95
N LEU A 217 -25.77 0.46 -19.54
CA LEU A 217 -26.19 0.29 -20.94
C LEU A 217 -27.56 0.93 -21.29
N VAL A 218 -28.32 1.39 -20.29
CA VAL A 218 -29.62 2.11 -20.43
C VAL A 218 -29.61 3.49 -19.76
N HIS A 219 -28.43 4.08 -19.58
CA HIS A 219 -28.23 5.43 -19.02
C HIS A 219 -28.73 5.65 -17.57
N GLU A 220 -28.75 4.60 -16.75
CA GLU A 220 -28.99 4.69 -15.31
C GLU A 220 -27.67 4.75 -14.50
N PRO A 221 -27.65 5.43 -13.34
CA PRO A 221 -26.46 5.54 -12.49
C PRO A 221 -26.13 4.21 -11.78
N TRP A 222 -24.99 3.62 -12.12
CA TRP A 222 -24.44 2.39 -11.56
C TRP A 222 -23.04 2.60 -10.97
N VAL A 223 -22.55 1.61 -10.22
CA VAL A 223 -21.21 1.65 -9.62
C VAL A 223 -20.18 1.15 -10.65
N LYS A 224 -19.04 1.84 -10.75
CA LYS A 224 -17.92 1.40 -11.58
C LYS A 224 -17.39 0.06 -11.09
N TYR A 225 -17.17 -0.88 -12.00
CA TYR A 225 -16.51 -2.13 -11.67
C TYR A 225 -15.10 -1.84 -11.13
N THR A 226 -14.84 -2.34 -9.93
CA THR A 226 -13.50 -2.37 -9.32
C THR A 226 -13.42 -3.62 -8.47
N LEU A 227 -12.22 -4.21 -8.36
CA LEU A 227 -12.04 -5.40 -7.52
C LEU A 227 -12.46 -5.13 -6.06
N GLY A 228 -12.15 -3.95 -5.51
CA GLY A 228 -12.57 -3.55 -4.15
C GLY A 228 -14.08 -3.30 -3.96
N ALA A 229 -14.87 -3.25 -5.03
CA ALA A 229 -16.33 -3.20 -4.93
C ALA A 229 -16.97 -4.60 -4.89
N ILE A 230 -16.21 -5.66 -5.21
CA ILE A 230 -16.63 -7.09 -5.15
C ILE A 230 -15.86 -7.88 -4.09
N ALA A 231 -14.65 -7.46 -3.72
CA ALA A 231 -13.88 -8.13 -2.67
C ALA A 231 -14.55 -7.99 -1.30
N ASP A 232 -14.38 -9.03 -0.50
CA ASP A 232 -14.84 -9.07 0.90
C ASP A 232 -14.21 -7.91 1.69
N ARG A 233 -15.04 -7.24 2.50
CA ARG A 233 -14.65 -5.99 3.19
C ARG A 233 -14.08 -6.22 4.59
N GLY A 234 -14.03 -7.47 5.03
CA GLY A 234 -13.53 -7.85 6.34
C GLY A 234 -13.69 -9.35 6.62
N LEU A 235 -13.43 -9.75 7.87
CA LEU A 235 -13.40 -11.15 8.29
C LEU A 235 -14.75 -11.67 8.78
N ARG A 236 -15.79 -10.82 8.87
CA ARG A 236 -17.11 -11.21 9.35
C ARG A 236 -18.00 -11.62 8.18
N ARG A 237 -18.84 -12.65 8.35
CA ARG A 237 -19.70 -13.18 7.27
C ARG A 237 -20.50 -12.11 6.53
N HIS A 238 -21.07 -11.11 7.21
CA HIS A 238 -21.84 -10.03 6.56
C HIS A 238 -21.00 -9.01 5.76
N GLU A 239 -19.67 -9.06 5.89
CA GLU A 239 -18.72 -8.27 5.10
C GLU A 239 -18.26 -9.03 3.85
N TRP A 240 -18.64 -10.31 3.70
CA TRP A 240 -18.32 -11.16 2.55
C TRP A 240 -19.34 -10.98 1.44
N THR A 241 -18.87 -10.97 0.20
CA THR A 241 -19.73 -10.81 -0.97
C THR A 241 -20.62 -12.04 -1.20
N SER A 242 -20.10 -13.25 -0.97
CA SER A 242 -20.90 -14.49 -0.99
C SER A 242 -22.12 -14.43 -0.06
N ALA A 243 -22.01 -13.77 1.10
CA ALA A 243 -23.13 -13.58 2.02
C ALA A 243 -24.12 -12.48 1.59
N LEU A 244 -23.66 -11.43 0.88
CA LEU A 244 -24.56 -10.47 0.25
C LEU A 244 -25.43 -11.15 -0.83
N MET A 245 -24.85 -12.11 -1.56
CA MET A 245 -25.51 -12.86 -2.63
C MET A 245 -26.64 -13.80 -2.15
N ILE A 246 -26.82 -13.97 -0.84
CA ILE A 246 -27.96 -14.73 -0.28
C ILE A 246 -29.28 -13.98 -0.57
N ASN A 247 -29.28 -12.66 -0.38
CA ASN A 247 -30.48 -11.80 -0.52
C ASN A 247 -30.39 -10.86 -1.73
N THR A 248 -29.33 -10.94 -2.53
CA THR A 248 -29.09 -10.04 -3.66
C THR A 248 -28.57 -10.79 -4.89
N THR A 249 -28.93 -10.27 -6.05
CA THR A 249 -28.41 -10.66 -7.36
C THR A 249 -27.37 -9.62 -7.78
N LEU A 250 -26.22 -10.08 -8.29
CA LEU A 250 -25.15 -9.20 -8.75
C LEU A 250 -25.23 -9.06 -10.27
N TYR A 251 -25.64 -7.87 -10.72
CA TYR A 251 -25.57 -7.52 -12.12
C TYR A 251 -24.22 -6.89 -12.47
N LEU A 252 -23.69 -7.27 -13.62
CA LEU A 252 -22.37 -6.90 -14.11
C LEU A 252 -22.51 -6.47 -15.56
N GLU A 253 -21.80 -5.43 -16.00
CA GLU A 253 -21.81 -5.06 -17.43
C GLU A 253 -20.39 -4.91 -17.98
N SER A 254 -20.23 -5.40 -19.21
CA SER A 254 -19.19 -4.99 -20.14
C SER A 254 -19.62 -3.72 -20.88
N HIS A 255 -18.85 -3.27 -21.88
CA HIS A 255 -19.24 -2.15 -22.75
C HIS A 255 -20.47 -2.44 -23.64
N SER A 256 -20.89 -3.69 -23.80
CA SER A 256 -21.94 -4.09 -24.75
C SER A 256 -22.95 -5.12 -24.25
N HIS A 257 -22.68 -5.76 -23.09
CA HIS A 257 -23.51 -6.84 -22.56
C HIS A 257 -23.68 -6.72 -21.05
N ARG A 258 -24.88 -7.06 -20.57
CA ARG A 258 -25.19 -7.27 -19.16
C ARG A 258 -25.18 -8.76 -18.83
N PHE A 259 -24.64 -9.08 -17.66
CA PHE A 259 -24.60 -10.39 -17.05
C PHE A 259 -25.27 -10.33 -15.68
N GLU A 260 -25.72 -11.48 -15.23
CA GLU A 260 -26.34 -11.72 -13.94
C GLU A 260 -25.56 -12.84 -13.25
N LEU A 261 -25.18 -12.62 -12.00
CA LEU A 261 -24.69 -13.66 -11.10
C LEU A 261 -25.71 -13.82 -9.96
N THR A 262 -26.15 -15.05 -9.77
CA THR A 262 -27.25 -15.41 -8.86
C THR A 262 -26.81 -16.59 -7.99
N ARG A 263 -27.13 -16.60 -6.69
CA ARG A 263 -27.00 -17.80 -5.85
C ARG A 263 -28.13 -18.76 -6.17
N VAL A 264 -27.81 -20.00 -6.50
CA VAL A 264 -28.78 -21.09 -6.65
C VAL A 264 -29.13 -21.60 -5.25
N PRO A 265 -30.40 -21.53 -4.80
CA PRO A 265 -30.79 -22.10 -3.51
C PRO A 265 -30.58 -23.62 -3.53
N SER A 266 -30.23 -24.21 -2.38
CA SER A 266 -30.15 -25.67 -2.30
C SER A 266 -31.55 -26.29 -2.26
N VAL A 267 -31.69 -27.53 -2.72
CA VAL A 267 -32.98 -28.28 -2.71
C VAL A 267 -33.60 -28.36 -1.30
N VAL A 268 -32.77 -28.27 -0.25
CA VAL A 268 -33.20 -28.24 1.16
C VAL A 268 -33.77 -26.87 1.57
N GLU A 269 -33.23 -25.78 1.02
CA GLU A 269 -33.74 -24.42 1.25
C GLU A 269 -35.01 -24.12 0.45
N GLU A 270 -35.15 -24.67 -0.77
CA GLU A 270 -36.39 -24.56 -1.56
C GLU A 270 -37.57 -25.24 -0.86
N ALA A 271 -37.34 -26.42 -0.27
CA ALA A 271 -38.33 -27.10 0.55
C ALA A 271 -38.71 -26.28 1.80
N ALA A 272 -37.72 -25.75 2.53
CA ALA A 272 -37.97 -24.94 3.71
C ALA A 272 -38.72 -23.62 3.39
N ALA A 273 -38.43 -22.99 2.24
CA ALA A 273 -39.11 -21.78 1.79
C ALA A 273 -40.57 -22.02 1.35
N ALA A 274 -40.94 -23.27 1.05
CA ALA A 274 -42.32 -23.66 0.78
C ALA A 274 -43.13 -23.96 2.06
N GLU A 275 -42.47 -24.20 3.20
CA GLU A 275 -43.10 -24.57 4.48
C GLU A 275 -43.29 -23.40 5.47
N THR A 276 -42.87 -22.18 5.14
CA THR A 276 -42.82 -21.01 6.05
C THR A 276 -44.17 -20.39 6.46
N ASP A 277 -45.30 -21.08 6.26
CA ASP A 277 -46.63 -20.64 6.75
C ASP A 277 -46.98 -21.22 8.15
N ALA A 278 -46.02 -21.84 8.84
CA ALA A 278 -46.15 -22.34 10.22
C ALA A 278 -44.99 -21.89 11.12
N LEU A 279 -45.30 -21.50 12.36
CA LEU A 279 -44.32 -20.99 13.33
C LEU A 279 -43.36 -22.11 13.83
N PRO A 280 -42.07 -21.82 14.04
CA PRO A 280 -41.12 -22.79 14.59
C PRO A 280 -41.23 -22.91 16.12
N ALA A 281 -41.26 -24.14 16.62
CA ALA A 281 -40.97 -24.45 18.02
C ALA A 281 -39.47 -24.74 18.19
N GLU A 282 -38.89 -24.30 19.31
CA GLU A 282 -37.46 -24.52 19.61
C GLU A 282 -37.14 -26.00 19.84
N SER A 283 -36.10 -26.54 19.20
CA SER A 283 -35.52 -27.85 19.55
C SER A 283 -34.06 -27.99 19.11
N GLN A 284 -33.15 -27.70 20.05
CA GLN A 284 -31.90 -28.41 20.35
C GLN A 284 -30.86 -28.73 19.24
N LYS A 285 -29.64 -29.03 19.70
CA LYS A 285 -28.38 -28.83 18.97
C LYS A 285 -27.63 -30.16 18.84
N GLU A 286 -27.57 -30.71 17.64
CA GLU A 286 -26.67 -31.80 17.26
C GLU A 286 -25.66 -31.33 16.18
N PRO A 287 -24.52 -32.04 15.99
CA PRO A 287 -23.43 -31.54 15.16
C PRO A 287 -23.82 -31.60 13.68
N ALA A 288 -24.11 -30.43 13.11
CA ALA A 288 -24.49 -30.30 11.70
C ALA A 288 -23.44 -30.93 10.78
N ALA A 289 -23.92 -31.69 9.79
CA ALA A 289 -23.16 -32.07 8.61
C ALA A 289 -22.49 -30.84 7.96
N PRO A 290 -21.39 -31.01 7.18
CA PRO A 290 -20.78 -29.88 6.47
C PRO A 290 -21.86 -29.12 5.70
N ALA A 291 -21.96 -27.82 5.95
CA ALA A 291 -23.00 -26.99 5.38
C ALA A 291 -22.98 -27.11 3.84
N PRO A 292 -24.15 -27.19 3.17
CA PRO A 292 -24.19 -27.29 1.72
C PRO A 292 -23.43 -26.12 1.10
N GLU A 293 -22.51 -26.44 0.20
CA GLU A 293 -21.69 -25.46 -0.49
C GLU A 293 -22.57 -24.55 -1.34
N ASP A 294 -22.46 -23.23 -1.16
CA ASP A 294 -23.23 -22.26 -1.94
C ASP A 294 -22.87 -22.37 -3.43
N ARG A 295 -23.87 -22.62 -4.28
CA ARG A 295 -23.73 -22.72 -5.74
C ARG A 295 -24.26 -21.47 -6.43
N TYR A 296 -23.68 -21.14 -7.57
CA TYR A 296 -23.95 -19.91 -8.30
C TYR A 296 -24.23 -20.17 -9.77
N GLN A 297 -25.07 -19.33 -10.37
CA GLN A 297 -25.36 -19.34 -11.80
C GLN A 297 -24.89 -18.01 -12.42
N PHE A 298 -24.11 -18.09 -13.49
CA PHE A 298 -23.69 -16.93 -14.28
C PHE A 298 -24.41 -16.93 -15.64
N SER A 299 -25.23 -15.92 -15.85
CA SER A 299 -26.11 -15.78 -17.02
C SER A 299 -25.84 -14.48 -17.76
N ARG A 300 -26.17 -14.44 -19.05
CA ARG A 300 -26.20 -13.21 -19.86
C ARG A 300 -27.65 -12.77 -20.03
N CYS A 301 -27.97 -11.52 -19.74
CA CYS A 301 -29.30 -10.97 -20.03
C CYS A 301 -29.51 -10.87 -21.54
N ALA A 302 -30.71 -11.20 -22.02
CA ALA A 302 -31.09 -11.08 -23.43
C ALA A 302 -30.99 -9.62 -23.91
N ALA A 303 -31.42 -8.67 -23.06
CA ALA A 303 -31.25 -7.24 -23.23
C ALA A 303 -30.88 -6.57 -21.89
N PRO A 304 -30.18 -5.41 -21.90
CA PRO A 304 -30.01 -4.59 -20.71
C PRO A 304 -31.33 -3.85 -20.41
N GLU A 305 -32.06 -4.29 -19.39
CA GLU A 305 -33.36 -3.69 -19.01
C GLU A 305 -33.21 -2.54 -18.00
N PRO A 306 -34.04 -1.48 -18.02
CA PRO A 306 -34.08 -0.48 -16.95
C PRO A 306 -34.46 -1.07 -15.59
N TRP A 307 -33.96 -0.49 -14.50
CA TRP A 307 -34.20 -0.94 -13.13
C TRP A 307 -35.68 -1.10 -12.80
N GLN A 308 -36.53 -0.17 -13.25
CA GLN A 308 -37.98 -0.25 -13.02
C GLN A 308 -38.61 -1.49 -13.67
N ARG A 309 -38.12 -1.89 -14.85
CA ARG A 309 -38.61 -3.04 -15.60
C ARG A 309 -38.09 -4.36 -15.02
N MET A 310 -36.83 -4.39 -14.58
CA MET A 310 -36.29 -5.50 -13.79
C MET A 310 -37.12 -5.71 -12.51
N LYS A 311 -37.44 -4.65 -11.76
CA LYS A 311 -38.29 -4.75 -10.57
C LYS A 311 -39.70 -5.28 -10.87
N ALA A 312 -40.27 -4.97 -12.03
CA ALA A 312 -41.57 -5.51 -12.43
C ALA A 312 -41.51 -7.01 -12.76
N LEU A 313 -40.49 -7.42 -13.53
CA LEU A 313 -40.27 -8.81 -13.95
C LEU A 313 -39.83 -9.74 -12.80
N GLY A 314 -39.18 -9.19 -11.78
CA GLY A 314 -38.53 -9.94 -10.70
C GLY A 314 -37.01 -9.85 -10.76
N VAL A 315 -36.38 -10.12 -9.62
CA VAL A 315 -34.91 -10.23 -9.47
C VAL A 315 -34.62 -11.49 -8.64
N PRO A 316 -33.86 -12.48 -9.13
CA PRO A 316 -33.24 -12.60 -10.47
C PRO A 316 -34.23 -12.47 -11.63
N LEU A 317 -33.73 -12.16 -12.84
CA LEU A 317 -34.60 -12.11 -14.02
C LEU A 317 -35.13 -13.53 -14.36
N PRO A 318 -36.37 -13.66 -14.87
CA PRO A 318 -36.91 -14.94 -15.32
C PRO A 318 -36.08 -15.57 -16.45
N ASP A 319 -36.11 -16.90 -16.57
CA ASP A 319 -35.32 -17.65 -17.56
C ASP A 319 -35.51 -17.15 -19.01
N ASP A 320 -36.72 -16.73 -19.39
CA ASP A 320 -37.00 -16.15 -20.72
C ASP A 320 -36.20 -14.87 -21.03
N HIS A 321 -35.69 -14.17 -20.02
CA HIS A 321 -34.92 -12.94 -20.13
C HIS A 321 -33.40 -13.16 -20.02
N VAL A 322 -32.93 -14.39 -19.79
CA VAL A 322 -31.52 -14.71 -19.59
C VAL A 322 -31.07 -15.93 -20.39
N THR A 323 -29.78 -16.00 -20.69
CA THR A 323 -29.14 -17.19 -21.25
C THR A 323 -28.07 -17.64 -20.26
N VAL A 324 -28.28 -18.79 -19.63
CA VAL A 324 -27.31 -19.37 -18.69
C VAL A 324 -26.03 -19.68 -19.45
N LEU A 325 -24.90 -19.12 -19.00
CA LEU A 325 -23.58 -19.38 -19.58
C LEU A 325 -22.82 -20.45 -18.79
N TYR A 326 -22.94 -20.39 -17.46
CA TYR A 326 -22.33 -21.35 -16.54
C TYR A 326 -23.31 -21.61 -15.37
N PRO A 327 -23.97 -22.78 -15.36
CA PRO A 327 -24.68 -23.26 -14.18
C PRO A 327 -23.70 -23.89 -13.18
N ASP A 328 -24.18 -24.04 -11.93
CA ASP A 328 -23.52 -24.80 -10.86
C ASP A 328 -22.03 -24.45 -10.66
N LEU A 329 -21.74 -23.16 -10.50
CA LEU A 329 -20.41 -22.66 -10.15
C LEU A 329 -20.19 -22.70 -8.63
N THR A 330 -19.01 -23.14 -8.21
CA THR A 330 -18.54 -22.87 -6.83
C THR A 330 -18.01 -21.42 -6.72
N TRP A 331 -17.85 -20.92 -5.50
CA TRP A 331 -17.25 -19.59 -5.28
C TRP A 331 -15.79 -19.51 -5.76
N GLU A 332 -15.05 -20.62 -5.73
CA GLU A 332 -13.65 -20.69 -6.18
C GLU A 332 -13.49 -20.57 -7.71
N GLU A 333 -14.51 -20.97 -8.48
CA GLU A 333 -14.52 -20.80 -9.94
C GLU A 333 -14.69 -19.34 -10.37
N LEU A 334 -15.18 -18.47 -9.49
CA LEU A 334 -15.37 -17.03 -9.71
C LEU A 334 -14.09 -16.24 -9.39
N ARG A 335 -13.09 -16.37 -10.26
CA ARG A 335 -11.77 -15.74 -10.06
C ARG A 335 -11.80 -14.26 -10.46
N TRP A 336 -12.18 -13.41 -9.52
CA TRP A 336 -12.25 -11.95 -9.69
C TRP A 336 -10.88 -11.32 -9.96
N ALA A 337 -10.83 -10.42 -10.95
CA ALA A 337 -9.64 -9.70 -11.37
C ALA A 337 -9.91 -8.19 -11.53
N GLN A 338 -8.86 -7.40 -11.75
CA GLN A 338 -8.94 -5.92 -11.75
C GLN A 338 -9.88 -5.35 -12.85
N GLN A 339 -10.04 -6.05 -13.97
CA GLN A 339 -10.83 -5.59 -15.13
C GLN A 339 -12.05 -6.50 -15.44
N GLY A 340 -12.37 -7.45 -14.57
CA GLY A 340 -13.39 -8.46 -14.87
C GLY A 340 -13.24 -9.74 -14.06
N VAL A 341 -13.92 -10.80 -14.49
CA VAL A 341 -13.90 -12.12 -13.82
C VAL A 341 -13.43 -13.21 -14.77
N HIS A 342 -12.58 -14.11 -14.28
CA HIS A 342 -12.29 -15.38 -14.94
C HIS A 342 -13.25 -16.44 -14.41
N ILE A 343 -14.02 -17.06 -15.29
CA ILE A 343 -14.90 -18.20 -14.99
C ILE A 343 -14.41 -19.37 -15.83
N ARG A 344 -13.93 -20.43 -15.17
CA ARG A 344 -13.21 -21.54 -15.81
C ARG A 344 -12.10 -20.99 -16.72
N ASP A 345 -12.14 -21.29 -18.02
CA ASP A 345 -11.13 -20.89 -19.02
C ASP A 345 -11.42 -19.54 -19.71
N ARG A 346 -12.51 -18.85 -19.34
CA ARG A 346 -12.97 -17.63 -20.03
C ARG A 346 -12.87 -16.39 -19.15
N PHE A 347 -12.32 -15.32 -19.72
CA PHE A 347 -12.35 -13.99 -19.11
C PHE A 347 -13.54 -13.17 -19.60
N PHE A 348 -14.22 -12.50 -18.66
CA PHE A 348 -15.29 -11.54 -18.92
C PHE A 348 -14.82 -10.16 -18.46
N GLN A 349 -14.56 -9.25 -19.40
CA GLN A 349 -14.19 -7.87 -19.09
C GLN A 349 -15.43 -7.09 -18.62
N LEU A 350 -15.34 -6.46 -17.45
CA LEU A 350 -16.43 -5.78 -16.77
C LEU A 350 -16.03 -4.33 -16.42
N VAL A 351 -16.98 -3.42 -16.59
CA VAL A 351 -16.80 -1.97 -16.37
C VAL A 351 -17.79 -1.40 -15.37
N ARG A 352 -18.90 -2.10 -15.11
CA ARG A 352 -19.96 -1.70 -14.17
C ARG A 352 -20.46 -2.88 -13.36
N LEU A 353 -20.97 -2.58 -12.16
CA LEU A 353 -21.65 -3.55 -11.31
C LEU A 353 -22.79 -2.92 -10.50
N ARG A 354 -23.71 -3.76 -10.04
CA ARG A 354 -24.76 -3.40 -9.09
C ARG A 354 -25.25 -4.64 -8.35
N PHE A 355 -25.20 -4.61 -7.01
CA PHE A 355 -25.96 -5.54 -6.17
C PHE A 355 -27.41 -5.06 -6.09
N VAL A 356 -28.35 -5.98 -6.27
CA VAL A 356 -29.79 -5.69 -6.35
C VAL A 356 -30.53 -6.67 -5.43
N PRO A 357 -31.39 -6.21 -4.50
CA PRO A 357 -32.18 -7.11 -3.67
C PRO A 357 -33.04 -8.05 -4.50
N ASN A 358 -33.08 -9.33 -4.10
CA ASN A 358 -33.97 -10.31 -4.71
C ASN A 358 -35.43 -9.91 -4.42
N ALA A 359 -36.30 -10.04 -5.42
CA ALA A 359 -37.69 -9.61 -5.36
C ALA A 359 -38.54 -10.46 -6.29
N ALA A 360 -39.71 -10.89 -5.80
CA ALA A 360 -40.72 -11.51 -6.65
C ALA A 360 -41.25 -10.53 -7.72
N PRO A 361 -41.80 -11.03 -8.84
CA PRO A 361 -42.43 -10.18 -9.85
C PRO A 361 -43.55 -9.33 -9.23
N VAL A 362 -43.63 -8.06 -9.62
CA VAL A 362 -44.74 -7.20 -9.21
C VAL A 362 -45.84 -7.34 -10.25
N ALA A 363 -46.92 -8.04 -9.88
CA ALA A 363 -48.12 -8.13 -10.72
C ALA A 363 -48.64 -6.72 -11.08
N SER A 364 -48.85 -6.50 -12.38
CA SER A 364 -49.28 -5.23 -12.98
C SER A 364 -50.79 -5.03 -12.94
#